data_AF-A0A7V8NXE9-F1
#
_entry.id   AF-A0A7V8NXE9-F1
#
_cell.length_a   1.000
_cell.length_b   1.000
_cell.length_c   1.000
_cell.angle_alpha   90.00
_cell.angle_beta   90.00
_cell.angle_gamma   90.00
#
_symmetry.space_group_name_H-M   'P 1'
#
loop_
_entity.id
_entity.type
_entity.pdbx_description
1 polymer ?
#
loop_
_entity_poly.entity_id
_entity_poly.type
_entity_poly.pdbx_seq_one_letter_code
_entity_poly.pdbx_strand_id
1 'polypeptide(L)'
;MGAKAQQSGVADAKDQPYAVEYYYKAKWGHAEEFLALFKKNHYPVLKKEMELGRMLKVSMLTPRYHMTEDSRWDYRVTIVFKNAAIANDNFDSSGIIKQLYPDQETYKKEELRRFQILDAHWDLPIKDVDLDGK
;
A
#
# COMPACT_ATOMS: atom_id res chain seq x y z
N MET A 1 -17.17 -27.95 37.80
CA MET A 1 -16.42 -27.82 36.54
C MET A 1 -16.74 -26.44 35.98
N GLY A 2 -15.85 -25.47 36.17
CA GLY A 2 -16.02 -24.11 35.67
C GLY A 2 -15.36 -23.97 34.31
N ALA A 3 -16.12 -23.55 33.31
CA ALA A 3 -15.59 -23.22 31.99
C ALA A 3 -14.64 -22.03 32.10
N LYS A 4 -13.36 -22.25 31.74
CA LYS A 4 -12.40 -21.17 31.52
C LYS A 4 -12.83 -20.41 30.26
N ALA A 5 -13.17 -19.14 30.44
CA ALA A 5 -13.31 -18.20 29.35
C ALA A 5 -11.96 -18.07 28.62
N GLN A 6 -12.00 -18.22 27.29
CA GLN A 6 -10.88 -18.03 26.38
C GLN A 6 -10.56 -16.52 26.29
N GLN A 7 -9.84 -15.99 27.28
CA GLN A 7 -9.20 -14.67 27.18
C GLN A 7 -7.80 -14.85 26.57
N SER A 8 -7.74 -15.02 25.25
CA SER A 8 -6.48 -14.90 24.50
C SER A 8 -6.57 -13.95 23.30
N GLY A 9 -7.76 -13.42 22.96
CA GLY A 9 -7.99 -12.71 21.70
C GLY A 9 -7.54 -11.24 21.60
N VAL A 10 -6.95 -10.63 22.64
CA VAL A 10 -6.64 -9.18 22.63
C VAL A 10 -5.13 -8.90 22.57
N ALA A 11 -4.29 -9.82 23.05
CA ALA A 11 -2.84 -9.66 23.03
C ALA A 11 -2.24 -10.04 21.66
N ASP A 12 -2.74 -11.10 21.02
CA ASP A 12 -2.27 -11.55 19.71
C ASP A 12 -2.65 -10.61 18.56
N ALA A 13 -3.71 -9.81 18.72
CA ALA A 13 -4.21 -8.90 17.69
C ALA A 13 -3.28 -7.70 17.42
N LYS A 14 -2.39 -7.36 18.36
CA LYS A 14 -1.51 -6.18 18.24
C LYS A 14 -0.33 -6.38 17.29
N ASP A 15 0.07 -7.62 17.03
CA ASP A 15 1.22 -7.97 16.20
C ASP A 15 0.83 -8.79 14.95
N GLN A 16 -0.47 -8.87 14.62
CA GLN A 16 -0.89 -9.52 13.38
C GLN A 16 -0.56 -8.64 12.17
N PRO A 17 -0.01 -9.22 11.09
CA PRO A 17 0.14 -8.53 9.81
C PRO A 17 -1.17 -7.85 9.38
N TYR A 18 -1.05 -6.62 8.88
CA TYR A 18 -2.20 -5.83 8.46
C TYR A 18 -2.05 -5.46 6.99
N ALA A 19 -2.97 -5.93 6.16
CA ALA A 19 -2.91 -5.74 4.72
C ALA A 19 -3.85 -4.62 4.27
N VAL A 20 -3.33 -3.74 3.41
CA VAL A 20 -4.11 -2.69 2.74
C VAL A 20 -3.84 -2.79 1.24
N GLU A 21 -4.92 -2.71 0.46
CA GLU A 21 -4.87 -2.61 -0.99
C GLU A 21 -5.11 -1.17 -1.44
N TYR A 22 -4.22 -0.68 -2.31
CA TYR A 22 -4.22 0.66 -2.86
C TYR A 22 -4.51 0.52 -4.35
N TYR A 23 -5.68 0.96 -4.78
CA TYR A 23 -6.10 0.87 -6.16
C TYR A 23 -5.87 2.19 -6.87
N TYR A 24 -5.38 2.11 -8.10
CA TYR A 24 -5.06 3.26 -8.94
C TYR A 24 -5.77 3.10 -10.29
N LYS A 25 -6.61 4.07 -10.62
CA LYS A 25 -7.20 4.22 -11.95
C LYS A 25 -6.55 5.41 -12.62
N ALA A 26 -5.73 5.16 -13.63
CA ALA A 26 -5.07 6.19 -14.42
C ALA A 26 -6.02 6.73 -15.51
N LYS A 27 -5.78 7.99 -15.89
CA LYS A 27 -6.34 8.55 -17.12
C LYS A 27 -5.90 7.71 -18.32
N TRP A 28 -6.77 7.60 -19.32
CA TRP A 28 -6.45 6.89 -20.56
C TRP A 28 -5.12 7.37 -21.16
N GLY A 29 -4.25 6.42 -21.53
CA GLY A 29 -2.92 6.69 -22.06
C GLY A 29 -1.82 6.95 -21.01
N HIS A 30 -2.16 7.03 -19.72
CA HIS A 30 -1.19 7.37 -18.66
C HIS A 30 -0.82 6.23 -17.71
N ALA A 31 -1.35 5.01 -17.89
CA ALA A 31 -1.05 3.88 -17.00
C ALA A 31 0.46 3.58 -16.90
N GLU A 32 1.15 3.46 -18.04
CA GLU A 32 2.60 3.20 -18.04
C GLU A 32 3.43 4.39 -17.52
N GLU A 33 2.97 5.64 -17.72
CA GLU A 33 3.59 6.82 -17.11
C GLU A 33 3.47 6.77 -15.59
N PHE A 34 2.29 6.43 -15.07
CA PHE A 34 2.07 6.21 -13.63
C PHE A 34 3.01 5.13 -13.10
N LEU A 35 3.11 3.98 -13.79
CA LEU A 35 3.97 2.88 -13.37
C LEU A 35 5.44 3.29 -13.35
N ALA A 36 5.90 4.03 -14.37
CA ALA A 36 7.27 4.53 -14.44
C ALA A 36 7.58 5.46 -13.26
N LEU A 37 6.70 6.43 -12.99
CA LEU A 37 6.84 7.36 -11.86
C LEU A 37 6.78 6.63 -10.51
N PHE A 38 5.85 5.69 -10.35
CA PHE A 38 5.73 4.86 -9.15
C PHE A 38 7.02 4.08 -8.88
N LYS A 39 7.58 3.41 -9.90
CA LYS A 39 8.83 2.64 -9.78
C LYS A 39 10.03 3.53 -9.49
N LYS A 40 10.10 4.72 -10.09
CA LYS A 40 11.21 5.67 -9.93
C LYS A 40 11.21 6.32 -8.55
N ASN A 41 10.04 6.75 -8.06
CA ASN A 41 9.93 7.67 -6.94
C ASN A 41 9.26 7.05 -5.70
N HIS A 42 8.13 6.39 -5.87
CA HIS A 42 7.35 5.92 -4.71
C HIS A 42 7.86 4.59 -4.16
N TYR A 43 8.13 3.62 -5.04
CA TYR A 43 8.54 2.28 -4.64
C TYR A 43 9.87 2.24 -3.84
N PRO A 44 10.92 3.03 -4.18
CA PRO A 44 12.14 3.04 -3.37
C PRO A 44 11.92 3.53 -1.93
N VAL A 45 11.00 4.47 -1.70
CA VAL A 45 10.60 4.91 -0.35
C VAL A 45 9.95 3.75 0.41
N LEU A 46 9.00 3.06 -0.22
CA LEU A 46 8.35 1.89 0.38
C LEU A 46 9.35 0.78 0.70
N LYS A 47 10.33 0.54 -0.18
CA LYS A 47 11.42 -0.42 0.09
C LYS A 47 12.26 -0.03 1.30
N LYS A 48 12.56 1.26 1.49
CA LYS A 48 13.27 1.71 2.70
C LYS A 48 12.46 1.52 3.95
N GLU A 49 11.17 1.78 3.92
CA GLU A 49 10.30 1.50 5.05
C GLU A 49 10.13 -0.02 5.32
N MET A 50 10.20 -0.87 4.30
CA MET A 50 10.32 -2.33 4.48
C MET A 50 11.66 -2.69 5.17
N GLU A 51 12.78 -2.10 4.75
CA GLU A 51 14.09 -2.30 5.39
C GLU A 51 14.08 -1.85 6.88
N LEU A 52 13.29 -0.84 7.22
CA LEU A 52 13.04 -0.40 8.61
C LEU A 52 12.10 -1.33 9.39
N GLY A 53 11.55 -2.38 8.77
CA GLY A 53 10.67 -3.36 9.42
C GLY A 53 9.23 -2.88 9.63
N ARG A 54 8.82 -1.77 9.00
CA ARG A 54 7.44 -1.27 9.05
C ARG A 54 6.49 -2.11 8.21
N MET A 55 6.99 -2.55 7.05
CA MET A 55 6.27 -3.35 6.07
C MET A 55 6.94 -4.70 5.88
N LEU A 56 6.14 -5.76 5.84
CA LEU A 56 6.58 -7.12 5.56
C LEU A 56 6.68 -7.37 4.04
N LYS A 57 5.78 -6.76 3.26
CA LYS A 57 5.71 -6.97 1.82
C LYS A 57 5.03 -5.80 1.10
N VAL A 58 5.53 -5.48 -0.09
CA VAL A 58 4.85 -4.65 -1.08
C VAL A 58 4.78 -5.43 -2.39
N SER A 59 3.60 -5.50 -3.00
CA SER A 59 3.41 -6.14 -4.31
C SER A 59 2.44 -5.34 -5.15
N MET A 60 2.59 -5.39 -6.48
CA MET A 60 1.70 -4.72 -7.42
C MET A 60 1.15 -5.72 -8.42
N LEU A 61 -0.15 -5.67 -8.69
CA LEU A 61 -0.84 -6.40 -9.74
C LEU A 61 -1.58 -5.44 -10.67
N THR A 62 -1.90 -5.92 -11.86
CA THR A 62 -2.71 -5.22 -12.87
C THR A 62 -3.70 -6.22 -13.48
N PRO A 63 -4.90 -5.81 -13.93
CA PRO A 63 -5.80 -6.70 -14.62
C PRO A 63 -5.16 -7.23 -15.91
N ARG A 64 -5.30 -8.53 -16.17
CA ARG A 64 -4.80 -9.15 -17.40
C ARG A 64 -5.66 -8.82 -18.62
N TYR A 65 -6.93 -8.50 -18.40
CA TYR A 65 -7.93 -8.26 -19.44
C TYR A 65 -8.61 -6.91 -19.20
N HIS A 66 -9.28 -6.40 -20.24
CA HIS A 66 -10.05 -5.17 -20.16
C HIS A 66 -11.25 -5.29 -19.22
N MET A 67 -11.56 -4.20 -18.54
CA MET A 67 -12.73 -4.03 -17.69
C MET A 67 -13.61 -2.92 -18.25
N THR A 68 -14.86 -2.85 -17.81
CA THR A 68 -15.74 -1.72 -18.13
C THR A 68 -15.20 -0.43 -17.49
N GLU A 69 -15.50 0.72 -18.08
CA GLU A 69 -14.96 2.01 -17.63
C GLU A 69 -15.30 2.34 -16.18
N ASP A 70 -16.51 2.00 -15.74
CA ASP A 70 -17.00 2.24 -14.38
C ASP A 70 -16.28 1.38 -13.32
N SER A 71 -15.85 0.17 -13.70
CA SER A 71 -15.26 -0.81 -12.78
C SER A 71 -13.74 -0.98 -12.93
N ARG A 72 -13.12 -0.37 -13.94
CA ARG A 72 -11.70 -0.55 -14.22
C ARG A 72 -10.82 0.08 -13.14
N TRP A 73 -9.68 -0.57 -12.92
CA TRP A 73 -8.51 -0.07 -12.22
C TRP A 73 -7.28 -0.56 -13.00
N ASP A 74 -6.18 0.17 -12.95
CA ASP A 74 -5.01 -0.13 -13.78
C ASP A 74 -3.93 -0.85 -12.95
N TYR A 75 -3.72 -0.41 -11.71
CA TYR A 75 -2.79 -1.06 -10.79
C TYR A 75 -3.39 -1.18 -9.39
N ARG A 76 -3.11 -2.30 -8.74
CA ARG A 76 -3.40 -2.53 -7.32
C ARG A 76 -2.09 -2.83 -6.61
N VAL A 77 -1.74 -2.00 -5.63
CA VAL A 77 -0.63 -2.26 -4.73
C VAL A 77 -1.17 -2.86 -3.44
N THR A 78 -0.65 -4.00 -3.02
CA THR A 78 -0.93 -4.56 -1.69
C THR A 78 0.29 -4.31 -0.83
N ILE A 79 0.09 -3.62 0.30
CA ILE A 79 1.09 -3.45 1.34
C ILE A 79 0.66 -4.28 2.54
N VAL A 80 1.55 -5.15 3.01
CA VAL A 80 1.40 -5.89 4.26
C VAL A 80 2.27 -5.22 5.30
N PHE A 81 1.66 -4.48 6.21
CA PHE A 81 2.30 -3.85 7.36
C PHE A 81 2.55 -4.88 8.46
N LYS A 82 3.55 -4.61 9.30
CA LYS A 82 3.85 -5.46 10.46
C LYS A 82 2.65 -5.62 11.38
N ASN A 83 1.90 -4.54 11.61
CA ASN A 83 0.62 -4.56 12.32
C ASN A 83 -0.24 -3.33 12.02
N ALA A 84 -1.48 -3.34 12.51
CA ALA A 84 -2.44 -2.25 12.30
C ALA A 84 -2.01 -0.92 12.93
N ALA A 85 -1.27 -0.95 14.06
CA ALA A 85 -0.78 0.27 14.69
C ALA A 85 0.23 0.99 13.79
N ILE A 86 1.15 0.25 13.18
CA ILE A 86 2.13 0.78 12.21
C ILE A 86 1.43 1.28 10.93
N ALA A 87 0.41 0.55 10.45
CA ALA A 87 -0.33 0.95 9.25
C ALA A 87 -1.11 2.27 9.42
N ASN A 88 -1.47 2.64 10.65
CA ASN A 88 -2.28 3.81 10.98
C ASN A 88 -1.52 4.87 11.80
N ASP A 89 -0.19 4.77 11.90
CA ASP A 89 0.61 5.79 12.57
C ASP A 89 0.87 7.01 11.67
N ASN A 90 1.49 8.05 12.23
CA ASN A 90 1.90 9.26 11.51
C ASN A 90 3.39 9.23 11.15
N PHE A 91 3.90 8.09 10.66
CA PHE A 91 5.31 7.99 10.31
C PHE A 91 5.72 9.01 9.23
N ASP A 92 6.81 9.72 9.49
CA ASP A 92 7.35 10.73 8.58
C ASP A 92 8.49 10.14 7.72
N SER A 93 8.19 9.90 6.45
CA SER A 93 9.17 9.43 5.46
C SER A 93 10.05 10.56 4.89
N SER A 94 9.95 11.81 5.37
CA SER A 94 10.71 12.95 4.84
C SER A 94 12.23 12.77 4.91
N GLY A 95 12.74 12.13 5.97
CA GLY A 95 14.16 11.80 6.11
C GLY A 95 14.63 10.81 5.05
N ILE A 96 13.84 9.76 4.79
CA ILE A 96 14.10 8.77 3.74
C ILE A 96 14.09 9.45 2.36
N ILE A 97 13.08 10.28 2.09
CA ILE A 97 12.93 10.99 0.82
C ILE A 97 14.13 11.90 0.55
N LYS A 98 14.57 12.68 1.52
CA LYS A 98 15.75 13.56 1.38
C LYS A 98 17.03 12.78 1.10
N GLN A 99 17.18 11.60 1.69
CA GLN A 99 18.33 10.74 1.45
C GLN A 99 18.30 10.11 0.05
N LEU A 100 17.13 9.65 -0.40
CA LEU A 100 16.99 8.98 -1.71
C LEU A 100 17.03 9.97 -2.88
N TYR A 101 16.52 11.19 -2.69
CA TYR A 101 16.31 12.16 -3.76
C TYR A 101 16.95 13.51 -3.42
N PRO A 102 18.26 13.70 -3.66
CA PRO A 102 18.91 14.99 -3.42
C PRO A 102 18.27 16.15 -4.22
N ASP A 103 17.80 15.87 -5.44
CA ASP A 103 16.99 16.82 -6.23
C ASP A 103 15.51 16.76 -5.81
N GLN A 104 15.20 17.55 -4.79
CA GLN A 104 13.86 17.63 -4.20
C GLN A 104 12.83 18.28 -5.13
N GLU A 105 13.25 19.19 -6.02
CA GLU A 105 12.34 19.88 -6.93
C GLU A 105 11.82 18.92 -8.00
N THR A 106 12.73 18.14 -8.61
CA THR A 106 12.34 17.10 -9.56
C THR A 106 11.47 16.05 -8.90
N TYR A 107 11.85 15.55 -7.71
CA TYR A 107 11.05 14.56 -6.98
C TYR A 107 9.61 15.04 -6.71
N LYS A 108 9.44 16.26 -6.18
CA LYS A 108 8.12 16.84 -5.89
C LYS A 108 7.28 17.00 -7.16
N LYS A 109 7.88 17.51 -8.24
CA LYS A 109 7.18 17.68 -9.52
C LYS A 109 6.70 16.35 -10.07
N GLU A 110 7.52 15.32 -9.97
CA GLU A 110 7.19 13.99 -10.48
C GLU A 110 6.17 13.24 -9.62
N GLU A 111 6.25 13.35 -8.29
CA GLU A 111 5.23 12.79 -7.39
C GLU A 111 3.89 13.51 -7.56
N LEU A 112 3.90 14.84 -7.73
CA LEU A 112 2.69 15.59 -8.10
C LEU A 112 2.13 15.08 -9.42
N ARG A 113 2.98 14.90 -10.45
CA ARG A 113 2.57 14.38 -11.76
C ARG A 113 1.95 12.99 -11.64
N ARG A 114 2.52 12.11 -10.82
CA ARG A 114 2.03 10.75 -10.58
C ARG A 114 0.58 10.75 -10.10
N PHE A 115 0.17 11.73 -9.29
CA PHE A 115 -1.23 11.87 -8.86
C PHE A 115 -2.10 12.63 -9.88
N GLN A 116 -1.57 13.64 -10.57
CA GLN A 116 -2.34 14.40 -11.57
C GLN A 116 -2.87 13.53 -12.73
N ILE A 117 -2.20 12.42 -13.02
CA ILE A 117 -2.59 11.48 -14.08
C ILE A 117 -3.55 10.38 -13.62
N LEU A 118 -4.03 10.43 -12.38
CA LEU A 118 -5.07 9.53 -11.89
C LEU A 118 -6.46 10.13 -12.13
N ASP A 119 -7.41 9.26 -12.46
CA ASP A 119 -8.84 9.53 -12.41
C ASP A 119 -9.40 9.20 -11.02
N ALA A 120 -8.91 8.14 -10.38
CA ALA A 120 -9.31 7.75 -9.03
C ALA A 120 -8.20 6.98 -8.31
N HIS A 121 -8.25 7.06 -6.98
CA HIS A 121 -7.41 6.30 -6.06
C HIS A 121 -8.20 6.03 -4.78
N TRP A 122 -8.14 4.79 -4.29
CA TRP A 122 -8.76 4.43 -3.02
C TRP A 122 -7.98 3.35 -2.30
N ASP A 123 -8.09 3.37 -0.98
CA ASP A 123 -7.39 2.48 -0.07
C ASP A 123 -8.40 1.59 0.62
N LEU A 124 -8.11 0.29 0.65
CA LEU A 124 -8.99 -0.73 1.17
C LEU A 124 -8.22 -1.62 2.15
N PRO A 125 -8.34 -1.39 3.46
CA PRO A 125 -7.89 -2.36 4.43
C PRO A 125 -8.66 -3.67 4.26
N ILE A 126 -7.93 -4.78 4.19
CA ILE A 126 -8.49 -6.11 3.99
C ILE A 126 -8.12 -7.01 5.17
N LYS A 127 -8.92 -8.06 5.37
CA LYS A 127 -8.63 -9.10 6.35
C LYS A 127 -8.82 -10.45 5.69
N ASP A 128 -8.05 -11.42 6.14
CA ASP A 128 -8.29 -12.81 5.78
C ASP A 128 -9.63 -13.27 6.41
N VAL A 129 -10.34 -14.10 5.67
CA VAL A 129 -11.52 -14.81 6.16
C VAL A 129 -11.12 -16.27 6.30
N ASP A 130 -11.23 -16.79 7.52
CA ASP A 130 -11.01 -18.21 7.79
C ASP A 130 -12.13 -19.02 7.11
N LEU A 131 -11.74 -19.87 6.15
CA LEU A 131 -12.66 -20.73 5.41
C LEU A 131 -12.83 -22.11 6.07
N ASP A 132 -11.93 -22.49 6.97
CA ASP A 132 -11.93 -23.77 7.67
C ASP A 132 -12.51 -23.69 9.09
N GLY A 133 -12.91 -22.48 9.51
CA GLY A 133 -13.53 -22.21 10.80
C GLY A 133 -14.84 -22.98 10.98
N LYS A 134 -14.91 -23.81 12.04
CA LYS A 134 -16.13 -24.51 12.47
C LYS A 134 -17.14 -23.57 13.13
#